data_AF-A0A3M1GJQ8-F1
#
_entry.id   AF-A0A3M1GJQ8-F1
#
_cell.length_a   1.000
_cell.length_b   1.000
_cell.length_c   1.000
_cell.angle_alpha   90.00
_cell.angle_beta   90.00
_cell.angle_gamma   90.00
#
_symmetry.space_group_name_H-M   'P 1'
#
loop_
_entity.id
_entity.type
_entity.pdbx_description
1 polymer ?
#
loop_
_entity_poly.entity_id
_entity_poly.type
_entity_poly.pdbx_seq_one_letter_code
_entity_poly.pdbx_strand_id
1 'polypeptide(L)'
;MVVSQQREVIIGAVANAVGINMTFLLPYSLLRKGWDREFRGLAMADLGLGLFVPFVLATGCVVVASAARFHAEPAPGFLGEVDARGEVIAPDPGLVRSFHGLLEQRLRHDLGGQAFAALGAEERRERIEALPEADRRLAAVLVRRDAFHLAGALEPLTGRTVAHTVFGLGVLGMAVSTIVILMLIAGLCVSEMLGQPSRGATQWAGALLVSIGVLGPVFWNDAKLWLAMPTAAFGMTLLPIAYLAFFALMNSRRVLGKDRPSGWKRAVGNILLAGSCAGAGASSLWVLWSKLGGWGLAVFGVFSAAVLLTRRRESAA
;
A
#
# COMPACT_ATOMS: atom_id res chain seq x y z
N MET A 1 19.77 6.72 0.86
CA MET A 1 19.11 5.88 -0.17
C MET A 1 18.49 4.61 0.42
N VAL A 2 19.26 3.76 1.11
CA VAL A 2 18.74 2.50 1.67
C VAL A 2 17.68 2.71 2.75
N VAL A 3 17.99 3.52 3.78
CA VAL A 3 17.04 3.83 4.87
C VAL A 3 15.76 4.46 4.36
N SER A 4 15.85 5.34 3.36
CA SER A 4 14.68 5.96 2.75
C SER A 4 13.79 4.93 2.04
N GLN A 5 14.37 3.98 1.31
CA GLN A 5 13.59 2.92 0.64
C GLN A 5 12.94 1.97 1.63
N GLN A 6 13.67 1.51 2.65
CA GLN A 6 13.13 0.66 3.70
C GLN A 6 11.95 1.33 4.40
N ARG A 7 12.08 2.62 4.73
CA ARG A 7 11.01 3.41 5.31
C ARG A 7 9.80 3.53 4.38
N GLU A 8 10.00 3.76 3.09
CA GLU A 8 8.89 3.82 2.12
C GLU A 8 8.13 2.49 2.04
N VAL A 9 8.84 1.35 2.06
CA VAL A 9 8.23 0.02 2.09
C VAL A 9 7.44 -0.19 3.38
N ILE A 10 7.97 0.21 4.53
CA ILE A 10 7.26 0.10 5.83
C ILE A 10 6.00 0.97 5.82
N ILE A 11 6.09 2.21 5.38
CA ILE A 11 4.93 3.12 5.28
C ILE A 11 3.89 2.55 4.33
N GLY A 12 4.34 2.03 3.17
CA GLY A 12 3.46 1.38 2.21
C GLY A 12 2.75 0.16 2.78
N ALA A 13 3.46 -0.68 3.54
CA ALA A 13 2.89 -1.84 4.21
C ALA A 13 1.86 -1.43 5.28
N VAL A 14 2.16 -0.43 6.11
CA VAL A 14 1.23 0.07 7.14
C VAL A 14 -0.02 0.68 6.51
N ALA A 15 0.14 1.53 5.49
CA ALA A 15 -0.98 2.17 4.82
C ALA A 15 -1.90 1.17 4.13
N ASN A 16 -1.34 0.10 3.55
CA ASN A 16 -2.13 -0.96 2.92
C ASN A 16 -2.72 -1.96 3.93
N ALA A 17 -2.08 -2.15 5.09
CA ALA A 17 -2.60 -3.02 6.15
C ALA A 17 -3.82 -2.40 6.85
N VAL A 18 -3.84 -1.09 7.01
CA VAL A 18 -4.99 -0.38 7.57
C VAL A 18 -6.05 -0.20 6.47
N GLY A 19 -6.85 -1.24 6.26
CA GLY A 19 -8.00 -1.21 5.36
C GLY A 19 -9.12 -0.28 5.88
N ILE A 20 -8.97 1.03 5.75
CA ILE A 20 -10.03 2.04 6.01
C ILE A 20 -11.32 1.62 5.29
N ASN A 21 -11.16 1.11 4.08
CA ASN A 21 -12.20 0.57 3.22
C ASN A 21 -13.09 -0.45 3.93
N MET A 22 -12.49 -1.41 4.65
CA MET A 22 -13.25 -2.41 5.42
C MET A 22 -13.96 -1.81 6.62
N THR A 23 -13.49 -0.68 7.15
CA THR A 23 -14.14 -0.01 8.27
C THR A 23 -15.48 0.60 7.88
N PHE A 24 -15.63 1.02 6.62
CA PHE A 24 -16.92 1.48 6.08
C PHE A 24 -17.77 0.33 5.53
N LEU A 25 -17.17 -0.63 4.81
CA LEU A 25 -17.94 -1.70 4.17
C LEU A 25 -18.53 -2.71 5.17
N LEU A 26 -17.77 -3.05 6.22
CA LEU A 26 -18.17 -4.11 7.15
C LEU A 26 -19.51 -3.81 7.84
N PRO A 27 -19.77 -2.62 8.43
CA PRO A 27 -21.08 -2.30 8.99
C PRO A 27 -22.24 -2.45 8.00
N TYR A 28 -22.09 -1.95 6.77
CA TYR A 28 -23.13 -2.08 5.75
C TYR A 28 -23.37 -3.54 5.34
N SER A 29 -22.31 -4.34 5.23
CA SER A 29 -22.40 -5.78 4.94
C SER A 29 -23.15 -6.52 6.04
N LEU A 30 -22.85 -6.23 7.31
CA LEU A 30 -23.52 -6.81 8.47
C LEU A 30 -25.02 -6.44 8.50
N LEU A 31 -25.33 -5.15 8.31
CA LEU A 31 -26.72 -4.67 8.27
C LEU A 31 -27.52 -5.31 7.12
N ARG A 32 -26.90 -5.47 5.94
CA ARG A 32 -27.56 -6.09 4.78
C ARG A 32 -27.81 -7.58 4.96
N LYS A 33 -26.99 -8.27 5.77
CA LYS A 33 -27.22 -9.67 6.19
C LYS A 33 -28.26 -9.80 7.32
N GLY A 34 -28.74 -8.68 7.87
CA GLY A 34 -29.59 -8.69 9.06
C GLY A 34 -28.85 -9.07 10.34
N TRP A 35 -27.51 -9.03 10.34
CA TRP A 35 -26.71 -9.31 11.54
C TRP A 35 -26.73 -8.09 12.44
N ASP A 36 -27.66 -8.10 13.39
CA ASP A 36 -27.82 -7.08 14.40
C ASP A 36 -26.99 -7.38 15.66
N ARG A 37 -27.37 -6.77 16.78
CA ARG A 37 -26.67 -6.83 18.06
C ARG A 37 -26.45 -8.27 18.56
N GLU A 38 -27.39 -9.19 18.31
CA GLU A 38 -27.33 -10.55 18.84
C GLU A 38 -26.23 -11.37 18.13
N PHE A 39 -25.95 -11.04 16.87
CA PHE A 39 -24.95 -11.73 16.05
C PHE A 39 -23.52 -11.22 16.25
N ARG A 40 -23.28 -10.33 17.22
CA ARG A 40 -21.94 -9.74 17.42
C ARG A 40 -20.84 -10.78 17.64
N GLY A 41 -21.14 -11.84 18.40
CA GLY A 41 -20.20 -12.95 18.62
C GLY A 41 -19.88 -13.69 17.33
N LEU A 42 -20.91 -14.00 16.55
CA LEU A 42 -20.77 -14.64 15.23
C LEU A 42 -20.00 -13.75 14.25
N ALA A 43 -20.27 -12.45 14.23
CA ALA A 43 -19.57 -11.49 13.39
C ALA A 43 -18.07 -11.39 13.73
N MET A 44 -17.72 -11.45 15.02
CA MET A 44 -16.32 -11.47 15.44
C MET A 44 -15.62 -12.79 15.07
N ALA A 45 -16.31 -13.93 15.23
CA ALA A 45 -15.78 -15.22 14.83
C ALA A 45 -15.58 -15.32 13.30
N ASP A 46 -16.56 -14.87 12.52
CA ASP A 46 -16.51 -14.78 11.05
C ASP A 46 -15.36 -13.88 10.59
N LEU A 47 -15.18 -12.70 11.20
CA LEU A 47 -14.06 -11.81 10.87
C LEU A 47 -12.71 -12.41 11.28
N GLY A 48 -12.63 -13.07 12.42
CA GLY A 48 -11.41 -13.71 12.91
C GLY A 48 -10.96 -14.86 12.02
N LEU A 49 -11.87 -15.78 11.71
CA LEU A 49 -11.58 -16.98 10.93
C LEU A 49 -11.53 -16.71 9.43
N GLY A 50 -12.37 -15.80 8.93
CA GLY A 50 -12.50 -15.49 7.51
C GLY A 50 -11.50 -14.45 6.99
N LEU A 51 -10.99 -13.57 7.86
CA LEU A 51 -10.06 -12.51 7.45
C LEU A 51 -8.73 -12.56 8.22
N PHE A 52 -8.76 -12.52 9.56
CA PHE A 52 -7.54 -12.35 10.35
C PHE A 52 -6.59 -13.55 10.28
N VAL A 53 -7.07 -14.76 10.58
CA VAL A 53 -6.24 -15.97 10.58
C VAL A 53 -5.62 -16.25 9.20
N PRO A 54 -6.39 -16.25 8.09
CA PRO A 54 -5.82 -16.44 6.76
C PRO A 54 -4.81 -15.36 6.39
N PHE A 55 -5.09 -14.09 6.73
CA PHE A 55 -4.17 -12.99 6.46
C PHE A 55 -2.83 -13.16 7.17
N VAL A 56 -2.85 -13.49 8.47
CA VAL A 56 -1.63 -13.71 9.27
C VAL A 56 -0.84 -14.89 8.73
N LEU A 57 -1.50 -16.02 8.45
CA LEU A 57 -0.83 -17.21 7.92
C LEU A 57 -0.24 -16.96 6.54
N ALA A 58 -1.05 -16.46 5.58
CA ALA A 58 -0.60 -16.28 4.21
C ALA A 58 0.49 -15.20 4.13
N THR A 59 0.28 -14.03 4.73
CA THR A 59 1.25 -12.94 4.71
C THR A 59 2.52 -13.32 5.47
N GLY A 60 2.38 -13.98 6.63
CA GLY A 60 3.51 -14.48 7.41
C GLY A 60 4.36 -15.47 6.61
N CYS A 61 3.74 -16.48 5.99
CA CYS A 61 4.44 -17.45 5.16
C CYS A 61 5.14 -16.80 3.97
N VAL A 62 4.49 -15.86 3.28
CA VAL A 62 5.11 -15.13 2.15
C VAL A 62 6.30 -14.31 2.61
N VAL A 63 6.20 -13.60 3.75
CA VAL A 63 7.31 -12.83 4.31
C VAL A 63 8.48 -13.74 4.67
N VAL A 64 8.22 -14.87 5.34
CA VAL A 64 9.25 -15.84 5.71
C VAL A 64 9.91 -16.46 4.47
N ALA A 65 9.12 -16.89 3.48
CA ALA A 65 9.64 -17.46 2.24
C ALA A 65 10.47 -16.45 1.44
N SER A 66 10.02 -15.20 1.37
CA SER A 66 10.75 -14.11 0.72
C SER A 66 12.05 -13.79 1.44
N ALA A 67 12.03 -13.75 2.78
CA ALA A 67 13.23 -13.52 3.58
C ALA A 67 14.25 -14.65 3.40
N ALA A 68 13.81 -15.91 3.45
CA ALA A 68 14.67 -17.08 3.26
C ALA A 68 15.32 -17.15 1.87
N ARG A 69 14.74 -16.47 0.86
CA ARG A 69 15.19 -16.52 -0.54
C ARG A 69 15.92 -15.28 -1.03
N PHE A 70 15.60 -14.11 -0.49
CA PHE A 70 16.04 -12.84 -1.04
C PHE A 70 16.80 -11.97 -0.05
N HIS A 71 16.82 -12.32 1.24
CA HIS A 71 17.48 -11.48 2.23
C HIS A 71 19.00 -11.48 2.03
N ALA A 72 19.54 -10.29 1.71
CA ALA A 72 20.97 -10.06 1.42
C ALA A 72 21.53 -10.83 0.20
N GLU A 73 20.68 -11.46 -0.60
CA GLU A 73 21.06 -12.21 -1.80
C GLU A 73 20.92 -11.33 -3.06
N PRO A 74 21.99 -11.13 -3.84
CA PRO A 74 21.94 -10.35 -5.06
C PRO A 74 21.03 -11.01 -6.10
N ALA A 75 20.39 -10.20 -6.95
CA ALA A 75 19.69 -10.72 -8.10
C ALA A 75 20.68 -11.35 -9.10
N PRO A 76 20.38 -12.54 -9.65
CA PRO A 76 21.30 -13.23 -10.52
C PRO A 76 21.52 -12.47 -11.83
N GLY A 77 22.72 -12.57 -12.40
CA GLY A 77 23.09 -12.02 -13.71
C GLY A 77 23.56 -10.56 -13.72
N PHE A 78 23.58 -9.89 -12.56
CA PHE A 78 24.07 -8.50 -12.45
C PHE A 78 25.55 -8.37 -12.09
N LEU A 79 26.17 -9.47 -11.63
CA LEU A 79 27.56 -9.48 -11.14
C LEU A 79 28.49 -10.35 -12.02
N GLY A 80 28.05 -10.70 -13.23
CA GLY A 80 28.83 -11.54 -14.15
C GLY A 80 28.90 -13.01 -13.72
N GLU A 81 27.90 -13.48 -12.98
CA GLU A 81 27.79 -14.87 -12.56
C GLU A 81 27.65 -15.79 -13.77
N VAL A 82 28.28 -16.96 -13.70
CA VAL A 82 28.23 -17.99 -14.74
C VAL A 82 27.39 -19.17 -14.28
N ASP A 83 26.65 -19.76 -15.20
CA ASP A 83 25.84 -20.94 -14.94
C ASP A 83 26.70 -22.21 -14.83
N ALA A 84 26.07 -23.37 -14.55
CA ALA A 84 26.76 -24.65 -14.45
C ALA A 84 27.44 -25.11 -15.77
N ARG A 85 27.21 -24.40 -16.88
CA ARG A 85 27.77 -24.66 -18.22
C ARG A 85 28.84 -23.63 -18.59
N GLY A 86 29.13 -22.66 -17.73
CA GLY A 86 30.11 -21.60 -17.96
C GLY A 86 29.57 -20.42 -18.79
N GLU A 87 28.26 -20.35 -19.05
CA GLU A 87 27.64 -19.22 -19.74
C GLU A 87 27.27 -18.12 -18.74
N VAL A 88 27.45 -16.85 -19.13
CA VAL A 88 27.07 -15.71 -18.28
C VAL A 88 25.55 -15.70 -18.10
N ILE A 89 25.10 -15.70 -16.85
CA ILE A 89 23.69 -15.59 -16.51
C ILE A 89 23.20 -14.20 -16.93
N ALA A 90 22.25 -14.15 -17.87
CA ALA A 90 21.66 -12.88 -18.27
C ALA A 90 20.77 -12.32 -17.15
N PRO A 91 20.85 -11.01 -16.84
CA PRO A 91 19.99 -10.41 -15.84
C PRO A 91 18.53 -10.41 -16.31
N ASP A 92 17.60 -10.56 -15.36
CA ASP A 92 16.17 -10.48 -15.67
C ASP A 92 15.83 -9.08 -16.24
N PRO A 93 15.23 -8.98 -17.45
CA PRO A 93 14.91 -7.70 -18.08
C PRO A 93 14.05 -6.76 -17.21
N GLY A 94 13.17 -7.30 -16.36
CA GLY A 94 12.33 -6.53 -15.45
C GLY A 94 13.10 -5.88 -14.30
N LEU A 95 14.29 -6.40 -13.99
CA LEU A 95 15.14 -5.95 -12.90
C LEU A 95 16.20 -4.94 -13.35
N VAL A 96 16.61 -4.97 -14.62
CA VAL A 96 17.69 -4.14 -15.19
C VAL A 96 17.47 -2.65 -14.96
N ARG A 97 16.25 -2.15 -15.21
CA ARG A 97 15.91 -0.74 -15.00
C ARG A 97 16.05 -0.33 -13.53
N SER A 98 15.54 -1.15 -12.61
CA SER A 98 15.63 -0.88 -11.18
C SER A 98 17.08 -0.91 -10.71
N PHE A 99 17.90 -1.82 -11.25
CA PHE A 99 19.33 -1.90 -10.95
C PHE A 99 20.08 -0.63 -11.39
N HIS A 100 19.95 -0.23 -12.65
CA HIS A 100 20.59 0.99 -13.14
C HIS A 100 20.08 2.25 -12.43
N GLY A 101 18.78 2.33 -12.13
CA GLY A 101 18.22 3.44 -11.37
C GLY A 101 18.81 3.59 -9.95
N LEU A 102 19.17 2.49 -9.30
CA LEU A 102 19.86 2.51 -8.00
C LEU A 102 21.32 3.00 -8.13
N LEU A 103 22.02 2.56 -9.17
CA LEU A 103 23.38 3.00 -9.46
C LEU A 103 23.45 4.48 -9.87
N GLU A 104 22.48 4.95 -10.66
CA GLU A 104 22.34 6.37 -10.98
C GLU A 104 22.08 7.20 -9.72
N GLN A 105 21.25 6.73 -8.79
CA GLN A 105 21.04 7.41 -7.51
C GLN A 105 22.32 7.47 -6.67
N ARG A 106 23.12 6.41 -6.67
CA ARG A 106 24.44 6.39 -6.01
C ARG A 106 25.39 7.39 -6.65
N LEU A 107 25.50 7.37 -7.97
CA LEU A 107 26.37 8.27 -8.74
C LEU A 107 25.97 9.74 -8.57
N ARG A 108 24.66 10.03 -8.55
CA ARG A 108 24.11 11.36 -8.27
C ARG A 108 24.46 11.84 -6.86
N HIS A 109 24.53 10.94 -5.88
CA HIS A 109 24.94 11.28 -4.53
C HIS A 109 26.43 11.64 -4.45
N ASP A 110 27.29 10.95 -5.22
CA ASP A 110 28.74 11.20 -5.21
C ASP A 110 29.14 12.45 -5.99
N LEU A 111 28.53 12.69 -7.17
CA LEU A 111 28.86 13.84 -8.02
C LEU A 111 28.09 15.11 -7.65
N GLY A 112 26.96 14.98 -6.95
CA GLY A 112 26.00 16.06 -6.74
C GLY A 112 25.02 16.21 -7.91
N GLY A 113 23.81 16.71 -7.61
CA GLY A 113 22.69 16.71 -8.55
C GLY A 113 22.91 17.53 -9.83
N GLN A 114 23.67 18.62 -9.76
CA GLN A 114 23.95 19.48 -10.92
C GLN A 114 24.98 18.86 -11.86
N ALA A 115 26.07 18.30 -11.31
CA ALA A 115 27.09 17.62 -12.11
C ALA A 115 26.55 16.36 -12.77
N PHE A 116 25.71 15.59 -12.08
CA PHE A 116 25.05 14.42 -12.66
C PHE A 116 24.11 14.80 -13.81
N ALA A 117 23.36 15.90 -13.68
CA ALA A 117 22.46 16.37 -14.74
C ALA A 117 23.22 16.81 -16.00
N ALA A 118 24.45 17.29 -15.85
CA ALA A 118 25.31 17.71 -16.95
C ALA A 118 25.94 16.54 -17.75
N LEU A 119 25.99 15.33 -17.18
CA LEU A 119 26.53 14.15 -17.87
C LEU A 119 25.61 13.68 -19.01
N GLY A 120 26.20 13.33 -20.14
CA GLY A 120 25.52 12.64 -21.25
C GLY A 120 25.13 11.20 -20.91
N ALA A 121 24.24 10.59 -21.70
CA ALA A 121 23.74 9.24 -21.43
C ALA A 121 24.83 8.16 -21.47
N GLU A 122 25.76 8.25 -22.43
CA GLU A 122 26.89 7.32 -22.55
C GLU A 122 27.91 7.51 -21.41
N GLU A 123 28.24 8.75 -21.06
CA GLU A 123 29.16 9.04 -19.95
C GLU A 123 28.59 8.55 -18.59
N ARG A 124 27.26 8.60 -18.41
CA ARG A 124 26.60 8.01 -17.25
C ARG A 124 26.79 6.50 -17.22
N ARG A 125 26.63 5.81 -18.36
CA ARG A 125 26.80 4.35 -18.44
C ARG A 125 28.22 3.93 -18.10
N GLU A 126 29.22 4.58 -18.69
CA GLU A 126 30.63 4.30 -18.40
C GLU A 126 30.94 4.48 -16.90
N ARG A 127 30.47 5.57 -16.30
CA ARG A 127 30.69 5.81 -14.87
C ARG A 127 29.93 4.85 -13.97
N ILE A 128 28.76 4.37 -14.38
CA ILE A 128 27.99 3.34 -13.68
C ILE A 128 28.74 2.00 -13.73
N GLU A 129 29.32 1.64 -14.86
CA GLU A 129 30.13 0.42 -15.00
C GLU A 129 31.43 0.51 -14.22
N ALA A 130 32.02 1.70 -14.12
CA ALA A 130 33.20 1.97 -13.31
C ALA A 130 32.96 1.99 -11.79
N LEU A 131 31.70 1.88 -11.33
CA LEU A 131 31.41 1.84 -9.90
C LEU A 131 32.00 0.59 -9.23
N PRO A 132 32.44 0.70 -7.97
CA PRO A 132 32.95 -0.44 -7.21
C PRO A 132 31.98 -1.62 -7.22
N GLU A 133 32.52 -2.84 -7.26
CA GLU A 133 31.70 -4.07 -7.18
C GLU A 133 30.80 -4.09 -5.95
N ALA A 134 31.25 -3.52 -4.83
CA ALA A 134 30.44 -3.39 -3.62
C ALA A 134 29.13 -2.59 -3.84
N ASP A 135 29.20 -1.49 -4.60
CA ASP A 135 28.01 -0.68 -4.93
C ASP A 135 27.09 -1.42 -5.90
N ARG A 136 27.66 -2.14 -6.87
CA ARG A 136 26.91 -2.99 -7.82
C ARG A 136 26.23 -4.16 -7.11
N ARG A 137 26.92 -4.83 -6.19
CA ARG A 137 26.35 -5.89 -5.36
C ARG A 137 25.21 -5.37 -4.48
N LEU A 138 25.40 -4.21 -3.84
CA LEU A 138 24.35 -3.60 -3.04
C LEU A 138 23.13 -3.24 -3.89
N ALA A 139 23.33 -2.69 -5.10
CA ALA A 139 22.25 -2.42 -6.04
C ALA A 139 21.52 -3.71 -6.44
N ALA A 140 22.25 -4.80 -6.72
CA ALA A 140 21.68 -6.11 -7.05
C ALA A 140 20.85 -6.72 -5.91
N VAL A 141 21.23 -6.48 -4.65
CA VAL A 141 20.46 -6.91 -3.47
C VAL A 141 19.18 -6.08 -3.30
N LEU A 142 19.24 -4.78 -3.61
CA LEU A 142 18.14 -3.83 -3.39
C LEU A 142 17.12 -3.78 -4.54
N VAL A 143 17.34 -4.53 -5.63
CA VAL A 143 16.41 -4.54 -6.77
C VAL A 143 15.03 -5.01 -6.32
N ARG A 144 14.01 -4.31 -6.83
CA ARG A 144 12.60 -4.57 -6.54
C ARG A 144 12.13 -5.85 -7.24
N ARG A 145 12.03 -6.94 -6.48
CA ARG A 145 11.46 -8.23 -6.95
C ARG A 145 9.97 -8.11 -7.23
N ASP A 146 9.47 -8.88 -8.18
CA ASP A 146 8.05 -8.92 -8.58
C ASP A 146 7.36 -10.25 -8.19
N ALA A 147 6.10 -10.43 -8.61
CA ALA A 147 5.32 -11.62 -8.33
C ALA A 147 5.93 -12.91 -8.93
N PHE A 148 6.61 -12.83 -10.07
CA PHE A 148 7.24 -13.99 -10.70
C PHE A 148 8.46 -14.45 -9.93
N HIS A 149 9.24 -13.50 -9.40
CA HIS A 149 10.33 -13.80 -8.48
C HIS A 149 9.81 -14.48 -7.20
N LEU A 150 8.73 -13.96 -6.61
CA LEU A 150 8.09 -14.55 -5.43
C LEU A 150 7.56 -15.97 -5.68
N ALA A 151 6.98 -16.22 -6.86
CA ALA A 151 6.64 -17.58 -7.29
C ALA A 151 7.90 -18.45 -7.41
N GLY A 152 8.96 -17.94 -8.05
CA GLY A 152 10.26 -18.59 -8.19
C GLY A 152 10.86 -19.07 -6.85
N ALA A 153 10.69 -18.27 -5.79
CA ALA A 153 11.13 -18.62 -4.44
C ALA A 153 10.51 -19.92 -3.88
N LEU A 154 9.32 -20.28 -4.34
CA LEU A 154 8.57 -21.47 -3.92
C LEU A 154 8.91 -22.72 -4.75
N GLU A 155 9.55 -22.57 -5.92
CA GLU A 155 9.80 -23.70 -6.84
C GLU A 155 10.51 -24.89 -6.17
N PRO A 156 11.53 -24.71 -5.32
CA PRO A 156 12.22 -25.86 -4.73
C PRO A 156 11.40 -26.63 -3.70
N LEU A 157 10.27 -26.07 -3.24
CA LEU A 157 9.36 -26.74 -2.31
C LEU A 157 8.15 -27.36 -3.02
N THR A 158 7.60 -26.68 -4.02
CA THR A 158 6.33 -27.06 -4.65
C THR A 158 6.46 -27.48 -6.11
N GLY A 159 7.62 -27.29 -6.72
CA GLY A 159 7.84 -27.41 -8.16
C GLY A 159 7.32 -26.20 -8.93
N ARG A 160 7.85 -26.01 -10.15
CA ARG A 160 7.56 -24.87 -11.03
C ARG A 160 6.09 -24.70 -11.36
N THR A 161 5.39 -25.78 -11.67
CA THR A 161 3.97 -25.73 -12.07
C THR A 161 3.08 -25.21 -10.96
N VAL A 162 3.24 -25.72 -9.73
CA VAL A 162 2.45 -25.28 -8.58
C VAL A 162 2.85 -23.86 -8.20
N ALA A 163 4.16 -23.59 -8.14
CA ALA A 163 4.71 -22.30 -7.76
C ALA A 163 4.22 -21.16 -8.64
N HIS A 164 4.12 -21.32 -9.96
CA HIS A 164 3.66 -20.25 -10.85
C HIS A 164 2.14 -20.24 -11.04
N THR A 165 1.51 -21.40 -11.20
CA THR A 165 0.07 -21.46 -11.51
C THR A 165 -0.79 -21.17 -10.28
N VAL A 166 -0.53 -21.83 -9.15
CA VAL A 166 -1.35 -21.65 -7.94
C VAL A 166 -1.09 -20.30 -7.31
N PHE A 167 0.18 -19.88 -7.24
CA PHE A 167 0.53 -18.54 -6.78
C PHE A 167 -0.06 -17.47 -7.70
N GLY A 168 0.08 -17.62 -9.03
CA GLY A 168 -0.47 -16.70 -10.01
C GLY A 168 -2.00 -16.56 -9.91
N LEU A 169 -2.71 -17.69 -9.75
CA LEU A 169 -4.15 -17.69 -9.49
C LEU A 169 -4.50 -16.98 -8.18
N GLY A 170 -3.69 -17.18 -7.14
CA GLY A 170 -3.82 -16.46 -5.86
C GLY A 170 -3.64 -14.95 -6.02
N VAL A 171 -2.60 -14.50 -6.75
CA VAL A 171 -2.36 -13.07 -7.04
C VAL A 171 -3.52 -12.47 -7.85
N LEU A 172 -4.03 -13.20 -8.84
CA LEU A 172 -5.21 -12.79 -9.60
C LEU A 172 -6.44 -12.66 -8.68
N GLY A 173 -6.69 -13.66 -7.82
CA GLY A 173 -7.78 -13.64 -6.86
C GLY A 173 -7.70 -12.45 -5.90
N MET A 174 -6.49 -12.12 -5.40
CA MET A 174 -6.27 -10.94 -4.57
C MET A 174 -6.61 -9.64 -5.32
N ALA A 175 -6.18 -9.52 -6.59
CA ALA A 175 -6.47 -8.34 -7.40
C ALA A 175 -7.99 -8.20 -7.67
N VAL A 176 -8.66 -9.28 -8.06
CA VAL A 176 -10.11 -9.30 -8.34
C VAL A 176 -10.92 -9.00 -7.08
N SER A 177 -10.58 -9.62 -5.95
CA SER A 177 -11.25 -9.35 -4.67
C SER A 177 -11.10 -7.88 -4.25
N THR A 178 -9.89 -7.33 -4.39
CA THR A 178 -9.59 -5.95 -4.02
C THR A 178 -10.38 -4.96 -4.88
N ILE A 179 -10.39 -5.13 -6.21
CA ILE A 179 -11.11 -4.21 -7.10
C ILE A 179 -12.63 -4.26 -6.86
N VAL A 180 -13.19 -5.45 -6.61
CA VAL A 180 -14.62 -5.59 -6.28
C VAL A 180 -14.96 -4.84 -4.99
N ILE A 181 -14.16 -4.99 -3.93
CA ILE A 181 -14.35 -4.27 -2.67
C ILE A 181 -14.26 -2.76 -2.87
N LEU A 182 -13.27 -2.28 -3.63
CA LEU A 182 -13.11 -0.86 -3.95
C LEU A 182 -14.31 -0.32 -4.74
N MET A 183 -14.79 -1.05 -5.74
CA MET A 183 -15.98 -0.68 -6.53
C MET A 183 -17.24 -0.60 -5.67
N LEU A 184 -17.44 -1.56 -4.75
CA LEU A 184 -18.57 -1.55 -3.83
C LEU A 184 -18.53 -0.32 -2.91
N ILE A 185 -17.36 0.00 -2.35
CA ILE A 185 -17.20 1.13 -1.44
C ILE A 185 -17.36 2.45 -2.16
N ALA A 186 -16.72 2.62 -3.32
CA ALA A 186 -16.86 3.84 -4.11
C ALA A 186 -18.31 4.09 -4.52
N GLY A 187 -19.03 3.04 -4.95
CA GLY A 187 -20.46 3.12 -5.24
C GLY A 187 -21.30 3.54 -4.03
N LEU A 188 -21.02 2.98 -2.84
CA LEU A 188 -21.69 3.35 -1.59
C LEU A 188 -21.40 4.82 -1.22
N CYS A 189 -20.13 5.22 -1.20
CA CYS A 189 -19.72 6.58 -0.84
C CYS A 189 -20.33 7.63 -1.77
N VAL A 190 -20.33 7.41 -3.09
CA VAL A 190 -20.94 8.34 -4.05
C VAL A 190 -22.45 8.43 -3.86
N SER A 191 -23.12 7.31 -3.57
CA SER A 191 -24.56 7.29 -3.30
C SER A 191 -24.89 8.11 -2.05
N GLU A 192 -24.14 7.90 -0.96
CA GLU A 192 -24.30 8.65 0.30
C GLU A 192 -23.98 10.15 0.15
N MET A 193 -22.92 10.50 -0.59
CA MET A 193 -22.56 11.89 -0.87
C MET A 193 -23.66 12.66 -1.62
N LEU A 194 -24.42 11.95 -2.46
CA LEU A 194 -25.52 12.53 -3.25
C LEU A 194 -26.89 12.38 -2.56
N GLY A 195 -26.94 11.80 -1.36
CA GLY A 195 -28.19 11.51 -0.64
C GLY A 195 -29.11 10.54 -1.37
N GLN A 196 -28.56 9.71 -2.25
CA GLN A 196 -29.30 8.74 -3.06
C GLN A 196 -29.27 7.35 -2.41
N PRO A 197 -30.32 6.52 -2.60
CA PRO A 197 -30.28 5.16 -2.12
C PRO A 197 -29.09 4.42 -2.74
N SER A 198 -28.45 3.55 -1.94
CA SER A 198 -27.32 2.71 -2.35
C SER A 198 -27.75 1.55 -3.29
N ARG A 199 -28.45 1.88 -4.37
CA ARG A 199 -28.98 1.00 -5.42
C ARG A 199 -29.09 1.77 -6.75
N GLY A 200 -29.04 1.04 -7.86
CA GLY A 200 -29.32 1.62 -9.19
C GLY A 200 -28.14 2.36 -9.81
N ALA A 201 -28.44 3.33 -10.69
CA ALA A 201 -27.48 3.96 -11.59
C ALA A 201 -26.38 4.76 -10.85
N THR A 202 -26.73 5.47 -9.76
CA THR A 202 -25.78 6.27 -8.98
C THR A 202 -24.68 5.42 -8.35
N GLN A 203 -25.08 4.27 -7.77
CA GLN A 203 -24.12 3.31 -7.21
C GLN A 203 -23.23 2.71 -8.30
N TRP A 204 -23.80 2.36 -9.45
CA TRP A 204 -23.05 1.86 -10.60
C TRP A 204 -22.04 2.87 -11.14
N ALA A 205 -22.44 4.14 -11.29
CA ALA A 205 -21.55 5.21 -11.72
C ALA A 205 -20.39 5.41 -10.73
N GLY A 206 -20.68 5.43 -9.42
CA GLY A 206 -19.65 5.49 -8.39
C GLY A 206 -18.71 4.28 -8.39
N ALA A 207 -19.23 3.08 -8.65
CA ALA A 207 -18.42 1.88 -8.77
C ALA A 207 -17.49 1.92 -10.00
N LEU A 208 -17.99 2.40 -11.15
CA LEU A 208 -17.21 2.52 -12.39
C LEU A 208 -16.10 3.57 -12.30
N LEU A 209 -16.20 4.54 -11.39
CA LEU A 209 -15.12 5.52 -11.15
C LEU A 209 -13.79 4.83 -10.81
N VAL A 210 -13.84 3.68 -10.12
CA VAL A 210 -12.66 2.90 -9.75
C VAL A 210 -11.96 2.32 -10.98
N SER A 211 -12.69 2.03 -12.06
CA SER A 211 -12.14 1.46 -13.29
C SER A 211 -11.17 2.40 -14.00
N ILE A 212 -11.20 3.71 -13.72
CA ILE A 212 -10.20 4.67 -14.22
C ILE A 212 -8.79 4.25 -13.79
N GLY A 213 -8.64 3.57 -12.64
CA GLY A 213 -7.37 3.04 -12.16
C GLY A 213 -6.69 2.04 -13.11
N VAL A 214 -7.43 1.41 -14.04
CA VAL A 214 -6.88 0.51 -15.07
C VAL A 214 -5.91 1.24 -16.01
N LEU A 215 -6.01 2.56 -16.12
CA LEU A 215 -5.08 3.37 -16.91
C LEU A 215 -3.70 3.49 -16.23
N GLY A 216 -3.59 3.30 -14.91
CA GLY A 216 -2.34 3.48 -14.16
C GLY A 216 -1.17 2.64 -14.69
N PRO A 217 -1.33 1.32 -14.88
CA PRO A 217 -0.29 0.47 -15.47
C PRO A 217 0.15 0.84 -16.90
N VAL A 218 -0.68 1.55 -17.67
CA VAL A 218 -0.34 1.98 -19.04
C VAL A 218 0.72 3.09 -19.01
N PHE A 219 0.70 3.93 -17.99
CA PHE A 219 1.64 5.04 -17.82
C PHE A 219 2.81 4.70 -16.88
N TRP A 220 2.87 3.47 -16.36
CA TRP A 220 3.88 3.05 -15.39
C TRP A 220 4.95 2.16 -16.03
N ASN A 221 6.20 2.60 -15.97
CA ASN A 221 7.31 1.95 -16.68
C ASN A 221 8.27 1.17 -15.76
N ASP A 222 8.02 1.12 -14.45
CA ASP A 222 8.75 0.28 -13.48
C ASP A 222 7.94 -1.00 -13.18
N ALA A 223 8.42 -1.84 -12.25
CA ALA A 223 7.69 -3.00 -11.76
C ALA A 223 6.25 -2.63 -11.35
N LYS A 224 5.25 -3.30 -11.94
CA LYS A 224 3.83 -2.93 -11.80
C LYS A 224 3.33 -2.99 -10.35
N LEU A 225 3.85 -3.93 -9.54
CA LEU A 225 3.52 -4.01 -8.11
C LEU A 225 3.90 -2.74 -7.33
N TRP A 226 4.86 -1.96 -7.83
CA TRP A 226 5.29 -0.71 -7.20
C TRP A 226 4.34 0.48 -7.41
N LEU A 227 3.33 0.37 -8.30
CA LEU A 227 2.20 1.31 -8.34
C LEU A 227 1.46 1.39 -6.99
N ALA A 228 1.59 0.35 -6.16
CA ALA A 228 1.06 0.36 -4.81
C ALA A 228 1.69 1.45 -3.94
N MET A 229 2.92 1.89 -4.18
CA MET A 229 3.61 2.84 -3.29
C MET A 229 3.08 4.28 -3.38
N PRO A 230 2.88 4.87 -4.58
CA PRO A 230 2.18 6.15 -4.69
C PRO A 230 0.76 6.09 -4.11
N THR A 231 0.05 4.99 -4.38
CA THR A 231 -1.31 4.77 -3.89
C THR A 231 -1.35 4.69 -2.36
N ALA A 232 -0.42 3.96 -1.76
CA ALA A 232 -0.28 3.83 -0.31
C ALA A 232 0.13 5.15 0.34
N ALA A 233 0.99 5.96 -0.32
CA ALA A 233 1.31 7.30 0.14
C ALA A 233 0.06 8.18 0.22
N PHE A 234 -0.79 8.15 -0.82
CA PHE A 234 -2.07 8.86 -0.79
C PHE A 234 -2.99 8.36 0.34
N GLY A 235 -3.14 7.04 0.50
CA GLY A 235 -3.91 6.46 1.61
C GLY A 235 -3.41 6.90 2.99
N MET A 236 -2.09 6.90 3.19
CA MET A 236 -1.44 7.37 4.43
C MET A 236 -1.76 8.83 4.72
N THR A 237 -1.87 9.68 3.68
CA THR A 237 -2.21 11.10 3.90
C THR A 237 -3.63 11.31 4.42
N LEU A 238 -4.58 10.46 4.00
CA LEU A 238 -5.99 10.55 4.38
C LEU A 238 -6.34 9.80 5.67
N LEU A 239 -5.51 8.85 6.09
CA LEU A 239 -5.74 8.03 7.27
C LEU A 239 -6.07 8.79 8.57
N PRO A 240 -5.42 9.93 8.89
CA PRO A 240 -5.74 10.69 10.11
C PRO A 240 -7.19 11.14 10.18
N ILE A 241 -7.79 11.46 9.03
CA ILE A 241 -9.17 11.95 8.95
C ILE A 241 -10.14 10.83 9.34
N ALA A 242 -9.92 9.62 8.82
CA ALA A 242 -10.69 8.45 9.18
C ALA A 242 -10.55 8.14 10.69
N TYR A 243 -9.33 8.16 11.22
CA TYR A 243 -9.11 7.89 12.65
C TYR A 243 -9.73 8.94 13.56
N LEU A 244 -9.68 10.22 13.21
CA LEU A 244 -10.38 11.28 13.93
C LEU A 244 -11.91 11.09 13.88
N ALA A 245 -12.46 10.68 12.74
CA ALA A 245 -13.87 10.35 12.62
C ALA A 245 -14.27 9.18 13.53
N PHE A 246 -13.47 8.10 13.57
CA PHE A 246 -13.69 6.98 14.48
C PHE A 246 -13.51 7.37 15.95
N PHE A 247 -12.52 8.21 16.28
CA PHE A 247 -12.32 8.73 17.62
C PHE A 247 -13.55 9.54 18.08
N ALA A 248 -14.11 10.38 17.20
CA ALA A 248 -15.33 11.12 17.48
C ALA A 248 -16.56 10.21 17.61
N LEU A 249 -16.71 9.23 16.71
CA LEU A 249 -17.79 8.24 16.70
C LEU A 249 -17.82 7.44 18.01
N MET A 250 -16.68 6.86 18.40
CA MET A 250 -16.51 6.06 19.61
C MET A 250 -16.76 6.86 20.90
N ASN A 251 -16.68 8.20 20.81
CA ASN A 251 -16.97 9.11 21.90
C ASN A 251 -18.34 9.83 21.80
N SER A 252 -19.15 9.54 20.77
CA SER A 252 -20.44 10.18 20.56
C SER A 252 -21.56 9.44 21.28
N ARG A 253 -22.23 10.12 22.24
CA ARG A 253 -23.49 9.60 22.83
C ARG A 253 -24.65 9.63 21.84
N ARG A 254 -24.65 10.60 20.92
CA ARG A 254 -25.71 10.78 19.92
C ARG A 254 -25.84 9.58 19.00
N VAL A 255 -24.71 8.96 18.63
CA VAL A 255 -24.67 7.84 17.68
C VAL A 255 -24.70 6.49 18.38
N LEU A 256 -23.87 6.29 19.41
CA LEU A 256 -23.73 4.98 20.06
C LEU A 256 -24.70 4.76 21.23
N GLY A 257 -25.36 5.81 21.74
CA GLY A 257 -26.32 5.70 22.84
C GLY A 257 -25.78 4.91 24.03
N LYS A 258 -26.47 3.80 24.36
CA LYS A 258 -26.13 2.90 25.48
C LYS A 258 -24.94 1.98 25.19
N ASP A 259 -24.60 1.77 23.91
CA ASP A 259 -23.50 0.88 23.49
C ASP A 259 -22.15 1.59 23.41
N ARG A 260 -22.12 2.87 23.80
CA ARG A 260 -20.87 3.63 23.95
C ARG A 260 -19.94 2.90 24.94
N PRO A 261 -18.65 2.72 24.61
CA PRO A 261 -17.67 2.18 25.54
C PRO A 261 -17.70 2.93 26.88
N SER A 262 -17.65 2.21 27.99
CA SER A 262 -17.65 2.77 29.35
C SER A 262 -16.49 2.22 30.20
N GLY A 263 -16.15 2.94 31.28
CA GLY A 263 -15.09 2.56 32.22
C GLY A 263 -13.72 2.39 31.56
N TRP A 264 -12.99 1.35 31.98
CA TRP A 264 -11.65 1.03 31.50
C TRP A 264 -11.58 0.77 29.98
N LYS A 265 -12.59 0.11 29.39
CA LYS A 265 -12.63 -0.17 27.95
C LYS A 265 -12.61 1.12 27.12
N ARG A 266 -13.25 2.18 27.62
CA ARG A 266 -13.20 3.50 27.00
C ARG A 266 -11.85 4.17 27.15
N ALA A 267 -11.23 4.07 28.33
CA ALA A 267 -9.90 4.65 28.56
C ALA A 267 -8.87 4.01 27.62
N VAL A 268 -8.80 2.67 27.59
CA VAL A 268 -7.91 1.94 26.68
C VAL A 268 -8.21 2.27 25.22
N GLY A 269 -9.47 2.21 24.81
CA GLY A 269 -9.87 2.52 23.43
C GLY A 269 -9.48 3.93 23.00
N ASN A 270 -9.66 4.93 23.88
CA ASN A 270 -9.28 6.31 23.60
C ASN A 270 -7.76 6.50 23.58
N ILE A 271 -7.01 5.86 24.47
CA ILE A 271 -5.53 5.92 24.45
C ILE A 271 -4.99 5.32 23.15
N LEU A 272 -5.49 4.14 22.77
CA LEU A 272 -5.08 3.47 21.53
C LEU A 272 -5.46 4.32 20.30
N LEU A 273 -6.70 4.80 20.20
CA LEU A 273 -7.14 5.61 19.06
C LEU A 273 -6.43 6.97 19.01
N ALA A 274 -6.16 7.60 20.15
CA ALA A 274 -5.39 8.85 20.21
C ALA A 274 -3.94 8.62 19.76
N GLY A 275 -3.31 7.53 20.21
CA GLY A 275 -1.99 7.10 19.73
C GLY A 275 -1.98 6.86 18.22
N SER A 276 -2.98 6.14 17.70
CA SER A 276 -3.14 5.92 16.25
C SER A 276 -3.37 7.21 15.48
N CYS A 277 -4.18 8.14 15.99
CA CYS A 277 -4.39 9.46 15.39
C CYS A 277 -3.08 10.26 15.33
N ALA A 278 -2.31 10.28 16.42
CA ALA A 278 -1.04 10.98 16.50
C ALA A 278 0.00 10.36 15.54
N GLY A 279 0.14 9.03 15.55
CA GLY A 279 1.07 8.31 14.68
C GLY A 279 0.73 8.43 13.19
N ALA A 280 -0.56 8.31 12.84
CA ALA A 280 -1.03 8.52 11.48
C ALA A 280 -0.88 9.99 11.06
N GLY A 281 -1.18 10.94 11.94
CA GLY A 281 -1.03 12.38 11.68
C GLY A 281 0.43 12.75 11.41
N ALA A 282 1.35 12.28 12.26
CA ALA A 282 2.78 12.48 12.05
C ALA A 282 3.26 11.85 10.74
N SER A 283 2.84 10.61 10.45
CA SER A 283 3.17 9.91 9.21
C SER A 283 2.63 10.64 7.96
N SER A 284 1.39 11.13 8.01
CA SER A 284 0.75 11.89 6.94
C SER A 284 1.52 13.18 6.63
N LEU A 285 1.79 13.99 7.66
CA LEU A 285 2.57 15.23 7.53
C LEU A 285 3.98 14.95 6.99
N TRP A 286 4.61 13.89 7.46
CA TRP A 286 5.94 13.49 7.01
C TRP A 286 5.94 13.07 5.53
N VAL A 287 4.96 12.28 5.08
CA VAL A 287 4.81 11.89 3.66
C VAL A 287 4.56 13.11 2.78
N LEU A 288 3.67 14.03 3.20
CA LEU A 288 3.40 15.27 2.46
C LEU A 288 4.65 16.13 2.31
N TRP A 289 5.37 16.34 3.42
CA TRP A 289 6.60 17.13 3.40
C TRP A 289 7.69 16.49 2.54
N SER A 290 7.91 15.19 2.68
CA SER A 290 8.99 14.48 1.98
C SER A 290 8.76 14.35 0.48
N LYS A 291 7.50 14.27 0.02
CA LYS A 291 7.16 14.10 -1.40
C LYS A 291 6.80 15.42 -2.11
N LEU A 292 6.12 16.35 -1.43
CA LEU A 292 5.55 17.56 -2.04
C LEU A 292 6.08 18.87 -1.40
N GLY A 293 6.92 18.80 -0.37
CA GLY A 293 7.45 19.97 0.33
C GLY A 293 6.34 20.84 0.92
N GLY A 294 6.52 22.17 0.87
CA GLY A 294 5.55 23.14 1.39
C GLY A 294 4.19 23.10 0.68
N TRP A 295 4.14 22.72 -0.60
CA TRP A 295 2.90 22.59 -1.36
C TRP A 295 2.00 21.49 -0.80
N GLY A 296 2.58 20.37 -0.34
CA GLY A 296 1.82 19.29 0.28
C GLY A 296 1.06 19.75 1.52
N LEU A 297 1.70 20.56 2.36
CA LEU A 297 1.08 21.13 3.57
C LEU A 297 -0.01 22.16 3.22
N ALA A 298 0.23 22.99 2.20
CA ALA A 298 -0.77 23.95 1.73
C ALA A 298 -2.05 23.26 1.23
N VAL A 299 -1.91 22.23 0.39
CA VAL A 299 -3.04 21.44 -0.14
C VAL A 299 -3.82 20.77 1.00
N PHE A 300 -3.11 20.17 1.96
CA PHE A 300 -3.76 19.54 3.11
C PHE A 300 -4.49 20.56 4.00
N GLY A 301 -3.91 21.75 4.19
CA GLY A 301 -4.53 22.86 4.90
C GLY A 301 -5.81 23.35 4.22
N VAL A 302 -5.77 23.55 2.89
CA VAL A 302 -6.93 23.95 2.09
C VAL A 302 -8.04 22.89 2.15
N PHE A 303 -7.68 21.61 2.00
CA PHE A 303 -8.63 20.50 2.12
C PHE A 303 -9.29 20.47 3.51
N SER A 304 -8.48 20.57 4.56
CA SER A 304 -8.99 20.60 5.94
C SER A 304 -9.90 21.81 6.20
N ALA A 305 -9.55 22.97 5.65
CA ALA A 305 -10.39 24.17 5.72
C ALA A 305 -11.72 23.98 4.97
N ALA A 306 -11.70 23.40 3.78
CA ALA A 306 -12.91 23.10 3.01
C ALA A 306 -13.86 22.18 3.79
N VAL A 307 -13.33 21.12 4.43
CA VAL A 307 -14.11 20.20 5.28
C VAL A 307 -14.73 20.92 6.49
N LEU A 308 -13.99 21.83 7.13
CA LEU A 308 -14.51 22.60 8.27
C LEU A 308 -15.60 23.59 7.84
N LEU A 309 -15.47 24.19 6.65
CA LEU A 309 -16.42 25.14 6.10
C LEU A 309 -17.74 24.47 5.70
N THR A 310 -17.70 23.29 5.07
CA THR A 310 -18.92 22.54 4.71
C THR A 310 -19.70 22.08 5.93
N ARG A 311 -19.02 21.62 6.98
CA ARG A 311 -19.66 21.20 8.24
C ARG A 311 -20.38 22.34 8.97
N ARG A 312 -19.85 23.56 8.91
CA ARG A 312 -20.52 24.75 9.49
C ARG A 312 -21.83 25.06 8.78
N ARG A 313 -21.94 24.80 7.48
CA ARG A 313 -23.15 25.03 6.68
C ARG A 313 -24.29 24.08 7.06
N GLU A 314 -24.01 22.80 7.29
CA GLU A 314 -25.02 21.82 7.72
C GLU A 314 -25.47 22.00 9.18
N SER A 315 -24.66 22.64 10.03
CA SER A 315 -25.08 22.95 11.41
C SER A 315 -25.90 24.23 11.51
N ALA A 316 -25.99 25.00 10.42
CA ALA A 316 -26.72 26.27 10.32
C ALA A 316 -28.01 26.16 9.49
N ALA A 317 -28.29 24.98 8.90
CA ALA A 317 -29.52 24.62 8.21
C ALA A 317 -30.30 23.61 9.08
#